data_AF-A0A958SI16-F1
#
_entry.id   AF-A0A958SI16-F1
#
_cell.length_a   1.000
_cell.length_b   1.000
_cell.length_c   1.000
_cell.angle_alpha   90.00
_cell.angle_beta   90.00
_cell.angle_gamma   90.00
#
_symmetry.space_group_name_H-M   'P 1'
#
loop_
_entity.id
_entity.type
_entity.pdbx_description
1 polymer ?
#
loop_
_entity_poly.entity_id
_entity_poly.type
_entity_poly.pdbx_seq_one_letter_code
_entity_poly.pdbx_strand_id
1 'polypeptide(L)'
;MRTPKSLSEFKLIKPARKLWESRDRLNQLPIWSIFVVFILLTWLFTLSSDKPAHSTSNEGIALSTFIPSGYTLIPLQIENAEVLTHLLGPFGVIDLYRVNQQKNDKPQLIARGIKLLRAPQVPEKFAALIPFENGHLFVGNHFRFFATLRQNSEVLNQFPKPKLKRKIITETIDPL
;
A
#
# COMPACT_ATOMS: atom_id res chain seq x y z
N MET A 1 -96.39 -6.54 -6.05
CA MET A 1 -96.24 -6.10 -4.65
C MET A 1 -95.68 -7.25 -3.82
N ARG A 2 -94.41 -7.18 -3.44
CA ARG A 2 -93.76 -8.14 -2.52
C ARG A 2 -93.32 -7.38 -1.28
N THR A 3 -93.71 -7.90 -0.13
CA THR A 3 -93.51 -7.35 1.20
C THR A 3 -92.04 -7.42 1.65
N PRO A 4 -91.57 -6.49 2.49
CA PRO A 4 -90.21 -6.48 2.99
C PRO A 4 -90.02 -7.57 4.05
N LYS A 5 -88.97 -8.40 3.88
CA LYS A 5 -88.56 -9.39 4.88
C LYS A 5 -87.86 -8.70 6.05
N SER A 6 -88.43 -8.95 7.22
CA SER A 6 -88.02 -8.61 8.58
C SER A 6 -86.52 -8.70 8.86
N LEU A 7 -85.97 -7.59 9.35
CA LEU A 7 -84.63 -7.41 9.94
C LEU A 7 -84.65 -7.83 11.42
N SER A 8 -84.60 -9.13 11.72
CA SER A 8 -84.62 -9.60 13.13
C SER A 8 -83.63 -10.72 13.47
N GLU A 9 -82.58 -10.92 12.69
CA GLU A 9 -81.49 -11.85 13.06
C GLU A 9 -80.09 -11.26 12.86
N PHE A 10 -79.80 -10.11 13.49
CA PHE A 10 -78.42 -9.77 13.78
C PHE A 10 -78.00 -10.48 15.07
N LYS A 11 -77.55 -11.74 14.91
CA LYS A 11 -76.80 -12.45 15.95
C LYS A 11 -75.60 -11.61 16.35
N LEU A 12 -75.62 -11.13 17.59
CA LEU A 12 -74.52 -10.50 18.30
C LEU A 12 -73.26 -11.37 18.16
N ILE A 13 -72.36 -10.94 17.28
CA ILE A 13 -71.00 -11.47 17.18
C ILE A 13 -70.30 -11.03 18.46
N LYS A 14 -70.13 -11.99 19.39
CA LYS A 14 -69.35 -11.77 20.60
C LYS A 14 -67.95 -11.32 20.20
N PRO A 15 -67.43 -10.20 20.75
CA PRO A 15 -66.11 -9.72 20.40
C PRO A 15 -65.08 -10.76 20.83
N ALA A 16 -64.19 -11.13 19.91
CA ALA A 16 -63.07 -12.03 20.10
C ALA A 16 -62.01 -11.43 21.04
N ARG A 17 -62.38 -11.18 22.31
CA ARG A 17 -61.56 -10.63 23.39
C ARG A 17 -60.57 -11.64 24.00
N LYS A 18 -60.23 -12.70 23.28
CA LYS A 18 -59.44 -13.82 23.82
C LYS A 18 -58.11 -14.05 23.12
N LEU A 19 -57.67 -13.10 22.28
CA LEU A 19 -56.41 -13.19 21.54
C LEU A 19 -55.29 -12.28 22.08
N TRP A 20 -55.56 -11.40 23.04
CA TRP A 20 -54.54 -10.48 23.58
C TRP A 20 -53.81 -11.01 24.82
N GLU A 21 -54.35 -11.99 25.52
CA GLU A 21 -53.76 -12.56 26.76
C GLU A 21 -52.50 -13.41 26.51
N SER A 22 -52.12 -13.64 25.25
CA SER A 22 -50.89 -14.36 24.88
C SER A 22 -49.70 -13.44 24.56
N ARG A 23 -49.85 -12.11 24.62
CA ARG A 23 -48.71 -11.18 24.44
C ARG A 23 -47.93 -10.92 25.73
N ASP A 24 -48.52 -11.14 26.89
CA ASP A 24 -47.87 -10.86 28.18
C ASP A 24 -46.90 -11.96 28.64
N ARG A 25 -46.90 -13.12 27.96
CA ARG A 25 -45.93 -14.20 28.21
C ARG A 25 -44.57 -13.99 27.54
N LEU A 26 -44.44 -13.03 26.63
CA LEU A 26 -43.13 -12.69 26.05
C LEU A 26 -42.28 -11.78 26.96
N ASN A 27 -42.89 -11.11 27.95
CA ASN A 27 -42.18 -10.23 28.89
C ASN A 27 -41.75 -10.92 30.20
N GLN A 28 -42.00 -12.22 30.35
CA GLN A 28 -41.46 -13.03 31.45
C GLN A 28 -40.07 -13.61 31.15
N LEU A 29 -39.44 -13.24 30.04
CA LEU A 29 -38.01 -13.46 29.92
C LEU A 29 -37.33 -12.63 31.00
N PRO A 30 -36.68 -13.25 31.99
CA PRO A 30 -36.12 -12.53 33.11
C PRO A 30 -35.16 -11.49 32.54
N ILE A 31 -35.20 -10.24 33.03
CA ILE A 31 -34.32 -9.14 32.56
C ILE A 31 -32.84 -9.60 32.56
N TRP A 32 -32.51 -10.54 33.45
CA TRP A 32 -31.24 -11.26 33.52
C TRP A 32 -30.82 -11.95 32.22
N SER A 33 -31.73 -12.53 31.42
CA SER A 33 -31.37 -13.19 30.16
C SER A 33 -30.86 -12.19 29.11
N ILE A 34 -31.38 -10.95 29.10
CA ILE A 34 -30.89 -9.89 28.22
C ILE A 34 -29.46 -9.50 28.61
N PHE A 35 -29.19 -9.39 29.91
CA PHE A 35 -27.84 -9.13 30.43
C PHE A 35 -26.86 -10.24 30.07
N VAL A 36 -27.27 -11.51 30.21
CA VAL A 36 -26.45 -12.68 29.85
C VAL A 36 -26.14 -12.68 28.35
N VAL A 37 -27.13 -12.41 27.49
CA VAL A 37 -26.91 -12.33 26.03
C VAL A 37 -25.99 -11.17 25.67
N PHE A 38 -26.12 -10.01 26.33
CA PHE A 38 -25.26 -8.85 26.06
C PHE A 38 -23.81 -9.11 26.49
N ILE A 39 -23.59 -9.72 27.66
CA ILE A 39 -22.26 -10.15 28.12
C ILE A 39 -21.68 -11.17 27.14
N LEU A 40 -22.47 -12.16 26.72
CA LEU A 40 -22.03 -13.17 25.75
C LEU A 40 -21.66 -12.54 24.41
N LEU A 41 -22.45 -11.58 23.90
CA LEU A 41 -22.15 -10.85 22.66
C LEU A 41 -20.89 -10.01 22.79
N THR A 42 -20.72 -9.31 23.91
CA THR A 42 -19.53 -8.48 24.16
C THR A 42 -18.29 -9.37 24.21
N TRP A 43 -18.38 -10.52 24.88
CA TRP A 43 -17.31 -11.52 24.95
C TRP A 43 -17.00 -12.13 23.57
N LEU A 44 -18.03 -12.42 22.77
CA LEU A 44 -17.87 -12.91 21.40
C LEU A 44 -17.22 -11.86 20.48
N PHE A 45 -17.53 -10.57 20.70
CA PHE A 45 -16.95 -9.46 19.95
C PHE A 45 -15.51 -9.16 20.37
N THR A 46 -15.15 -9.36 21.64
CA THR A 46 -13.76 -9.27 22.08
C THR A 46 -12.94 -10.46 21.58
N LEU A 47 -13.51 -11.65 21.45
CA LEU A 47 -12.83 -12.79 20.82
C LEU A 47 -12.62 -12.61 19.30
N SER A 48 -13.51 -11.87 18.61
CA SER A 48 -13.38 -11.57 17.18
C SER A 48 -12.51 -10.37 16.86
N SER A 49 -11.98 -9.67 17.88
CA SER A 49 -11.20 -8.44 17.68
C SER A 49 -9.68 -8.64 17.72
N ASP A 50 -9.18 -9.87 17.86
CA ASP A 50 -7.75 -10.16 17.78
C ASP A 50 -7.36 -10.97 16.54
N LYS A 51 -7.34 -10.26 15.41
CA LYS A 51 -6.07 -10.04 14.72
C LYS A 51 -5.98 -8.56 14.34
N PRO A 52 -5.50 -7.65 15.23
CA PRO A 52 -4.53 -6.71 14.70
C PRO A 52 -3.49 -7.60 14.01
N ALA A 53 -3.18 -7.34 12.75
CA ALA A 53 -1.99 -7.91 12.16
C ALA A 53 -0.85 -7.47 13.08
N HIS A 54 -0.47 -8.35 14.02
CA HIS A 54 0.83 -8.33 14.65
C HIS A 54 1.77 -8.36 13.46
N SER A 55 2.18 -7.14 13.13
CA SER A 55 3.25 -6.83 12.24
C SER A 55 4.36 -7.72 12.74
N THR A 56 4.69 -8.72 11.95
CA THR A 56 5.92 -9.50 12.08
C THR A 56 7.04 -8.48 12.11
N SER A 57 7.37 -8.01 13.31
CA SER A 57 8.69 -7.52 13.63
C SER A 57 9.59 -8.74 13.47
N ASN A 58 10.37 -8.72 12.40
CA ASN A 58 11.34 -9.71 11.89
C ASN A 58 10.87 -10.23 10.53
N GLU A 59 11.39 -9.81 9.39
CA GLU A 59 12.52 -8.94 9.11
C GLU A 59 11.98 -7.70 8.40
N GLY A 60 12.51 -6.51 8.69
CA GLY A 60 12.48 -5.50 7.66
C GLY A 60 13.08 -6.19 6.44
N ILE A 61 12.26 -6.45 5.40
CA ILE A 61 12.71 -7.07 4.14
C ILE A 61 13.97 -6.32 3.84
N ALA A 62 15.10 -6.98 4.09
CA ALA A 62 16.33 -6.26 4.21
C ALA A 62 16.54 -5.76 2.80
N LEU A 63 16.37 -4.45 2.57
CA LEU A 63 16.55 -3.89 1.25
C LEU A 63 17.98 -4.21 0.77
N SER A 64 18.89 -4.55 1.70
CA SER A 64 20.21 -5.14 1.47
C SER A 64 20.21 -6.53 0.83
N THR A 65 19.17 -7.36 0.97
CA THR A 65 19.11 -8.73 0.39
C THR A 65 18.74 -8.74 -1.09
N PHE A 66 18.21 -7.65 -1.65
CA PHE A 66 17.76 -7.59 -3.05
C PHE A 66 18.52 -6.58 -3.93
N ILE A 67 19.59 -5.95 -3.44
CA ILE A 67 20.46 -5.10 -4.28
C ILE A 67 21.41 -6.02 -5.06
N PRO A 68 21.36 -6.02 -6.40
CA PRO A 68 22.28 -6.84 -7.19
C PRO A 68 23.74 -6.41 -6.95
N SER A 69 24.66 -7.37 -7.02
CA SER A 69 26.10 -7.08 -6.92
C SER A 69 26.53 -6.03 -7.94
N GLY A 70 27.29 -5.02 -7.50
CA GLY A 70 27.76 -3.92 -8.34
C GLY A 70 26.77 -2.75 -8.48
N TYR A 71 25.63 -2.80 -7.80
CA TYR A 71 24.69 -1.69 -7.70
C TYR A 71 24.64 -1.12 -6.29
N THR A 72 24.18 0.13 -6.19
CA THR A 72 23.91 0.81 -4.92
C THR A 72 22.57 1.54 -5.00
N LEU A 73 21.94 1.71 -3.85
CA LEU A 73 20.76 2.56 -3.71
C LEU A 73 21.17 3.93 -3.22
N ILE A 74 20.82 4.96 -3.99
CA ILE A 74 21.03 6.35 -3.60
C ILE A 74 19.68 6.99 -3.33
N PRO A 75 19.44 7.54 -2.12
CA PRO A 75 18.25 8.32 -1.85
C PRO A 75 18.26 9.58 -2.72
N LEU A 76 17.17 9.82 -3.43
CA LEU A 76 17.03 10.98 -4.30
C LEU A 76 15.90 11.87 -3.82
N GLN A 77 16.16 13.17 -3.80
CA GLN A 77 15.12 14.18 -3.66
C GLN A 77 14.76 14.67 -5.06
N ILE A 78 13.56 14.29 -5.50
CA ILE A 78 13.04 14.59 -6.83
C ILE A 78 12.05 15.74 -6.71
N GLU A 79 12.20 16.77 -7.53
CA GLU A 79 11.32 17.95 -7.51
C GLU A 79 9.86 17.60 -7.83
N ASN A 80 9.65 16.71 -8.80
CA ASN A 80 8.34 16.22 -9.19
C ASN A 80 7.93 14.93 -8.46
N ALA A 81 8.35 14.76 -7.20
CA ALA A 81 8.04 13.58 -6.39
C ALA A 81 6.53 13.32 -6.27
N GLU A 82 5.72 14.35 -6.01
CA GLU A 82 4.27 14.24 -5.87
C GLU A 82 3.63 13.59 -7.10
N VAL A 83 3.92 14.11 -8.29
CA VAL A 83 3.41 13.57 -9.56
C VAL A 83 3.85 12.12 -9.75
N LEU A 84 5.09 11.79 -9.42
CA LEU A 84 5.60 10.42 -9.53
C LEU A 84 4.91 9.46 -8.58
N THR A 85 4.50 9.87 -7.37
CA THR A 85 3.82 8.97 -6.42
C THR A 85 2.48 8.43 -6.94
N HIS A 86 1.81 9.19 -7.83
CA HIS A 86 0.55 8.79 -8.44
C HIS A 86 0.75 7.92 -9.69
N LEU A 87 1.87 8.07 -10.39
CA LEU A 87 2.17 7.32 -11.62
C LEU A 87 2.94 6.03 -11.36
N LEU A 88 3.74 5.98 -10.29
CA LEU A 88 4.59 4.84 -9.96
C LEU A 88 3.90 3.92 -8.95
N GLY A 89 3.99 2.62 -9.23
CA GLY A 89 3.75 1.57 -8.25
C GLY A 89 4.91 1.43 -7.25
N PRO A 90 5.31 0.20 -6.88
CA PRO A 90 6.46 -0.02 -5.99
C PRO A 90 7.81 0.43 -6.59
N PHE A 91 7.93 0.38 -7.92
CA PHE A 91 9.10 0.83 -8.66
C PHE A 91 8.70 1.25 -10.08
N GLY A 92 9.59 1.97 -10.76
CA GLY A 92 9.49 2.23 -12.19
C GLY A 92 10.83 2.58 -12.83
N VAL A 93 10.83 2.77 -14.13
CA VAL A 93 12.02 3.17 -14.89
C VAL A 93 11.91 4.64 -15.24
N ILE A 94 12.97 5.39 -14.97
CA ILE A 94 13.02 6.83 -15.24
C ILE A 94 14.28 7.23 -15.99
N ASP A 95 14.20 8.37 -16.66
CA ASP A 95 15.37 9.15 -17.05
C ASP A 95 15.55 10.29 -16.02
N LEU A 96 16.77 10.47 -15.51
CA LEU A 96 17.08 11.41 -14.43
C LEU A 96 17.92 12.59 -14.93
N TYR A 97 17.45 13.78 -14.62
CA TYR A 97 18.06 15.06 -15.00
C TYR A 97 18.54 15.81 -13.77
N ARG A 98 19.68 16.49 -13.91
CA ARG A 98 20.19 17.47 -12.97
C ARG A 98 19.75 18.85 -13.38
N VAL A 99 19.30 19.63 -12.42
CA VAL A 99 19.14 21.08 -12.58
C VAL A 99 20.07 21.76 -11.58
N ASN A 100 20.93 22.65 -12.09
CA ASN A 100 21.76 23.49 -11.25
C ASN A 100 20.92 24.66 -10.76
N GLN A 101 20.83 24.88 -9.44
CA GLN A 101 20.06 26.00 -8.91
C GLN A 101 20.76 27.35 -9.06
N GLN A 102 22.09 27.36 -9.01
CA GLN A 102 22.87 28.60 -9.00
C GLN A 102 23.06 29.18 -10.39
N LYS A 103 22.88 28.36 -11.41
CA LYS A 103 23.09 28.74 -12.80
C LYS A 103 21.88 28.26 -13.57
N ASN A 104 21.21 29.15 -14.30
CA ASN A 104 20.05 28.84 -15.14
C ASN A 104 20.46 28.01 -16.38
N ASP A 105 21.21 26.94 -16.13
CA ASP A 105 21.71 26.01 -17.11
C ASP A 105 20.59 25.05 -17.49
N LYS A 106 20.62 24.60 -18.74
CA LYS A 106 19.68 23.59 -19.25
C LYS A 106 19.77 22.31 -18.40
N PRO A 107 18.64 21.60 -18.18
CA PRO A 107 18.65 20.32 -17.48
C PRO A 107 19.62 19.35 -18.15
N GLN A 108 20.52 18.77 -17.37
CA GLN A 108 21.53 17.83 -17.84
C GLN A 108 21.08 16.40 -17.54
N LEU A 109 20.97 15.55 -18.55
CA LEU A 109 20.72 14.12 -18.34
C LEU A 109 21.91 13.49 -17.63
N ILE A 110 21.69 12.90 -16.45
CA ILE A 110 22.72 12.22 -15.66
C ILE A 110 22.67 10.71 -15.88
N ALA A 111 21.45 10.18 -15.91
CA ALA A 111 21.23 8.75 -15.97
C ALA A 111 19.98 8.45 -16.78
N ARG A 112 20.04 7.37 -17.55
CA ARG A 112 18.99 7.00 -18.49
C ARG A 112 18.52 5.59 -18.16
N GLY A 113 17.20 5.38 -18.13
CA GLY A 113 16.59 4.07 -17.92
C GLY A 113 16.94 3.45 -16.56
N ILE A 114 17.06 4.26 -15.50
CA ILE A 114 17.39 3.74 -14.18
C ILE A 114 16.15 3.36 -13.40
N LYS A 115 16.26 2.34 -12.54
CA LYS A 115 15.16 1.88 -11.70
C LYS A 115 15.02 2.80 -10.49
N LEU A 116 13.87 3.44 -10.36
CA LEU A 116 13.47 4.20 -9.20
C LEU A 116 12.61 3.32 -8.30
N LEU A 117 12.96 3.24 -7.03
CA LEU A 117 12.24 2.52 -5.98
C LEU A 117 11.51 3.52 -5.10
N ARG A 118 10.25 3.23 -4.78
CA ARG A 118 9.47 3.98 -3.81
C ARG A 118 9.66 3.36 -2.43
N ALA A 119 9.86 4.18 -1.40
CA ALA A 119 9.95 3.68 -0.04
C ALA A 119 8.56 3.16 0.43
N PRO A 120 8.45 1.94 0.99
CA PRO A 120 7.15 1.36 1.36
C PRO A 120 6.41 2.15 2.45
N GLN A 121 7.15 2.70 3.41
CA GLN A 121 6.58 3.41 4.56
C GLN A 121 6.41 4.91 4.31
N VAL A 122 7.19 5.49 3.38
CA VAL A 122 7.17 6.92 3.10
C VAL A 122 7.08 7.12 1.59
N PRO A 123 5.88 7.19 1.02
CA PRO A 123 5.67 7.16 -0.42
C PRO A 123 6.34 8.30 -1.20
N GLU A 124 6.62 9.42 -0.55
CA GLU A 124 7.28 10.61 -1.10
C GLU A 124 8.81 10.46 -1.17
N LYS A 125 9.36 9.40 -0.58
CA LYS A 125 10.80 9.13 -0.59
C LYS A 125 11.12 8.10 -1.65
N PHE A 126 12.12 8.42 -2.45
CA PHE A 126 12.57 7.59 -3.55
C PHE A 126 14.05 7.28 -3.43
N ALA A 127 14.44 6.12 -3.95
CA ALA A 127 15.83 5.72 -4.12
C ALA A 127 16.06 5.24 -5.55
N ALA A 128 17.16 5.66 -6.16
CA ALA A 128 17.58 5.14 -7.45
C ALA A 128 18.56 3.97 -7.28
N LEU A 129 18.32 2.91 -8.05
CA LEU A 129 19.24 1.79 -8.20
C LEU A 129 20.19 2.09 -9.36
N ILE A 130 21.47 2.26 -9.05
CA ILE A 130 22.50 2.66 -10.01
C ILE A 130 23.75 1.80 -9.86
N PRO A 131 24.61 1.68 -10.90
CA PRO A 131 25.92 1.06 -10.75
C PRO A 131 26.76 1.80 -9.70
N PHE A 132 27.46 1.05 -8.85
CA PHE A 132 28.30 1.59 -7.78
C PHE A 132 29.32 2.61 -8.29
N GLU A 133 29.91 2.35 -9.46
CA GLU A 133 30.87 3.23 -10.14
C GLU A 133 30.31 4.63 -10.44
N ASN A 134 29.00 4.75 -10.65
CA ASN A 134 28.34 6.01 -11.01
C ASN A 134 27.84 6.78 -9.80
N GLY A 135 27.98 6.26 -8.57
CA GLY A 135 27.42 6.88 -7.38
C GLY A 135 27.92 8.30 -7.11
N HIS A 136 29.17 8.58 -7.46
CA HIS A 136 29.78 9.90 -7.29
C HIS A 136 29.06 11.01 -8.09
N LEU A 137 28.33 10.68 -9.17
CA LEU A 137 27.60 11.66 -9.99
C LEU A 137 26.39 12.25 -9.26
N PHE A 138 25.92 11.58 -8.20
CA PHE A 138 24.70 11.93 -7.46
C PHE A 138 25.01 12.62 -6.13
N VAL A 139 26.29 12.66 -5.72
CA VAL A 139 26.72 13.28 -4.46
C VAL A 139 27.14 14.73 -4.73
N GLY A 140 26.32 15.69 -4.32
CA GLY A 140 26.64 17.12 -4.41
C GLY A 140 25.54 18.02 -3.84
N ASN A 141 25.92 19.02 -3.04
CA ASN A 141 25.00 19.83 -2.22
C ASN A 141 24.07 20.80 -2.98
N HIS A 142 24.17 20.94 -4.31
CA HIS A 142 23.54 22.06 -5.04
C HIS A 142 22.64 21.61 -6.21
N PHE A 143 22.32 20.32 -6.27
CA PHE A 143 21.58 19.76 -7.38
C PHE A 143 20.17 19.36 -6.97
N ARG A 144 19.21 19.80 -7.78
CA ARG A 144 17.86 19.28 -7.76
C ARG A 144 17.73 18.25 -8.87
N PHE A 145 17.04 17.15 -8.57
CA PHE A 145 16.81 16.10 -9.55
C PHE A 145 15.39 16.21 -10.09
N PHE A 146 15.28 16.07 -11.40
CA PHE A 146 14.00 15.95 -12.08
C PHE A 146 13.96 14.60 -12.80
N ALA A 147 12.83 13.92 -12.75
CA ALA A 147 12.70 12.58 -13.31
C ALA A 147 11.54 12.50 -14.30
N THR A 148 11.76 11.84 -15.43
CA THR A 148 10.70 11.55 -16.40
C THR A 148 10.43 10.06 -16.43
N LEU A 149 9.15 9.68 -16.42
CA LEU A 149 8.75 8.28 -16.48
C LEU A 149 9.02 7.73 -17.88
N ARG A 150 9.57 6.53 -17.94
CA ARG A 150 9.78 5.80 -19.19
C ARG A 150 8.82 4.63 -19.30
N GLN A 151 8.21 4.46 -20.47
CA GLN A 151 7.34 3.32 -20.72
C GLN A 151 8.15 2.02 -20.74
N ASN A 152 7.67 1.02 -19.99
CA ASN A 152 8.36 -0.24 -19.72
C ASN A 152 8.44 -1.21 -20.93
N SER A 153 8.04 -0.79 -22.13
CA SER A 153 7.98 -1.66 -23.30
C SER A 153 9.35 -2.01 -23.92
N GLU A 154 10.42 -1.26 -23.59
CA GLU A 154 11.75 -1.47 -24.19
C GLU A 154 12.85 -1.91 -23.20
N VAL A 155 12.61 -1.85 -21.88
CA VAL A 155 13.71 -1.77 -20.89
C VAL A 155 14.11 -3.10 -20.25
N LEU A 156 13.36 -4.19 -20.44
CA LEU A 156 13.72 -5.50 -19.88
C LEU A 156 15.13 -6.00 -20.30
N ASN A 157 15.71 -5.46 -21.38
CA ASN A 157 17.00 -5.91 -21.93
C ASN A 157 18.14 -4.88 -21.89
N GLN A 158 17.97 -3.71 -21.26
CA GLN A 158 18.96 -2.61 -21.32
C GLN A 158 19.51 -2.18 -19.95
N PHE A 159 19.74 -3.10 -19.02
CA PHE A 159 20.61 -2.78 -17.90
C PHE A 159 22.02 -2.47 -18.45
N PRO A 160 22.60 -1.28 -18.19
CA PRO A 160 23.99 -1.03 -18.53
C PRO A 160 24.81 -2.04 -17.73
N LYS A 161 25.35 -3.05 -18.41
CA LYS A 161 26.20 -4.05 -17.79
C LYS A 161 27.42 -3.31 -17.24
N PRO A 162 27.71 -3.38 -15.93
CA PRO A 162 28.90 -2.77 -15.39
C PRO A 162 30.10 -3.31 -16.16
N LYS A 163 30.92 -2.43 -16.73
CA LYS A 163 32.16 -2.83 -17.40
C LYS A 163 33.14 -3.21 -16.31
N LEU A 164 33.11 -4.47 -15.88
CA LEU A 164 34.08 -5.01 -14.92
C LEU A 164 35.48 -4.86 -15.52
N LYS A 165 36.20 -3.80 -15.13
CA LYS A 165 37.63 -3.66 -15.38
C LYS A 165 38.36 -4.67 -14.50
N ARG A 166 38.50 -5.90 -14.99
CA ARG A 166 39.36 -6.91 -14.38
C ARG A 166 40.80 -6.43 -14.53
N LYS A 167 41.36 -5.81 -13.49
CA LYS A 167 42.80 -5.57 -13.41
C LYS A 167 43.44 -6.92 -13.12
N ILE A 168 43.93 -7.58 -14.17
CA ILE A 168 44.74 -8.80 -14.03
C ILE A 168 46.06 -8.34 -13.42
N ILE A 169 46.24 -8.58 -12.13
CA ILE A 169 47.53 -8.43 -11.47
C ILE A 169 48.28 -9.71 -11.77
N THR A 170 49.08 -9.72 -12.83
CA THR A 170 50.06 -10.77 -13.05
C THR A 170 51.24 -10.47 -12.13
N GLU A 171 51.31 -11.11 -10.97
CA GLU A 171 52.55 -11.17 -10.20
C GLU A 171 53.59 -11.91 -11.06
N THR A 172 54.58 -11.17 -11.52
CA THR A 172 55.79 -11.75 -12.11
C THR A 172 56.63 -12.23 -10.94
N ILE A 173 56.67 -13.54 -10.73
CA ILE A 173 57.57 -14.14 -9.76
C ILE A 173 58.94 -14.22 -10.45
N ASP A 174 59.86 -13.37 -10.03
CA ASP A 174 61.25 -13.43 -10.49
C ASP A 174 61.92 -14.69 -9.93
N PRO A 175 62.56 -15.54 -10.77
CA PRO A 175 63.34 -16.66 -10.27
C PRO A 175 64.67 -16.15 -9.68
N LEU A 176 64.94 -16.60 -8.45
CA LEU A 176 66.19 -16.41 -7.71
C LEU A 176 67.40 -17.04 -8.42
#